data_AF-A0A6J4PKD9-F1
#
_entry.id   AF-A0A6J4PKD9-F1
#
_cell.length_a   1.000
_cell.length_b   1.000
_cell.length_c   1.000
_cell.angle_alpha   90.00
_cell.angle_beta   90.00
_cell.angle_gamma   90.00
#
_symmetry.space_group_name_H-M   'P 1'
#
loop_
_entity.id
_entity.type
_entity.pdbx_description
1 polymer ?
#
loop_
_entity_poly.entity_id
_entity_poly.type
_entity_poly.pdbx_seq_one_letter_code
_entity_poly.pdbx_strand_id
1 'polypeptide(L)'
;MYSDAVKTATVETKNIETNGNGFHKSAEVYEKWQDWHASEISHHGKMCCEIAREWITSTDFSELGGASILTGPRWLRLKFNWGASSFPIYWCEAVRKKTLDCGALAALASTVFTARGVKNYRLQMVQRYSEASTSQWSNSWNETSEQLRWMNNDLIYHEGCAIEAGDGEIKIWDASAGWWVDPNSKDGYGALLAIRLSAFNLSPDASFTWGKHRFDAWRWTNVN
;
A
#
# COMPACT_ATOMS: atom_id res chain seq x y z
N MET A 1 -24.33 -41.55 40.62
CA MET A 1 -25.28 -41.91 39.55
C MET A 1 -25.75 -40.64 38.88
N TYR A 2 -25.07 -40.22 37.82
CA TYR A 2 -25.67 -39.46 36.72
C TYR A 2 -24.81 -39.77 35.50
N SER A 3 -25.45 -40.30 34.47
CA SER A 3 -24.87 -40.97 33.32
C SER A 3 -24.42 -39.97 32.26
N ASP A 4 -23.19 -40.15 31.78
CA ASP A 4 -22.70 -39.63 30.52
C ASP A 4 -23.52 -40.19 29.34
N ALA A 5 -23.97 -39.31 28.47
CA ALA A 5 -24.53 -39.67 27.16
C ALA A 5 -23.95 -38.72 26.10
N VAL A 6 -22.77 -39.07 25.59
CA VAL A 6 -22.17 -38.47 24.39
C VAL A 6 -22.94 -39.00 23.18
N LYS A 7 -23.72 -38.12 22.53
CA LYS A 7 -24.32 -38.40 21.23
C LYS A 7 -23.27 -38.18 20.14
N THR A 8 -22.81 -39.28 19.53
CA THR A 8 -22.03 -39.27 18.29
C THR A 8 -22.92 -38.81 17.13
N ALA A 9 -22.63 -37.63 16.59
CA ALA A 9 -23.20 -37.18 15.32
C ALA A 9 -22.39 -37.79 14.17
N THR A 10 -23.00 -38.69 13.41
CA THR A 10 -22.49 -39.15 12.12
C THR A 10 -22.58 -38.01 11.11
N VAL A 11 -21.42 -37.54 10.65
CA VAL A 11 -21.31 -36.59 9.55
C VAL A 11 -21.43 -37.37 8.25
N GLU A 12 -22.54 -37.20 7.52
CA GLU A 12 -22.65 -37.65 6.14
C GLU A 12 -21.71 -36.81 5.26
N THR A 13 -20.61 -37.40 4.83
CA THR A 13 -19.78 -36.87 3.75
C THR A 13 -20.55 -36.96 2.44
N LYS A 14 -21.15 -35.85 2.01
CA LYS A 14 -21.57 -35.67 0.62
C LYS A 14 -20.32 -35.56 -0.25
N ASN A 15 -20.05 -36.59 -1.02
CA ASN A 15 -19.11 -36.54 -2.13
C ASN A 15 -19.61 -35.49 -3.13
N ILE A 16 -18.91 -34.36 -3.22
CA ILE A 16 -19.10 -33.39 -4.30
C ILE A 16 -18.38 -33.96 -5.51
N GLU A 17 -19.14 -34.47 -6.46
CA GLU A 17 -18.66 -34.76 -7.81
C GLU A 17 -18.23 -33.43 -8.46
N THR A 18 -16.93 -33.18 -8.53
CA THR A 18 -16.39 -32.08 -9.33
C THR A 18 -16.35 -32.53 -10.79
N ASN A 19 -17.39 -32.18 -11.54
CA ASN A 19 -17.38 -32.25 -12.99
C ASN A 19 -16.23 -31.37 -13.53
N GLY A 20 -15.36 -31.99 -14.32
CA GLY A 20 -14.17 -31.39 -14.90
C GLY A 20 -14.44 -30.33 -15.97
N ASN A 21 -13.38 -29.61 -16.29
CA ASN A 21 -13.21 -28.64 -17.39
C ASN A 21 -13.76 -27.23 -17.19
N GLY A 22 -13.77 -26.73 -15.95
CA GLY A 22 -13.63 -25.29 -15.73
C GLY A 22 -12.14 -24.94 -15.72
N PHE A 23 -11.61 -24.37 -16.81
CA PHE A 23 -10.42 -23.52 -16.70
C PHE A 23 -10.82 -22.33 -15.83
N HIS A 24 -10.79 -22.50 -14.50
CA HIS A 24 -10.79 -21.38 -13.57
C HIS A 24 -9.48 -20.66 -13.82
N LYS A 25 -9.52 -19.64 -14.67
CA LYS A 25 -8.47 -18.63 -14.73
C LYS A 25 -8.29 -18.20 -13.28
N SER A 26 -7.15 -18.52 -12.68
CA SER A 26 -6.86 -18.07 -11.32
C SER A 26 -7.05 -16.57 -11.32
N ALA A 27 -7.94 -16.07 -10.47
CA ALA A 27 -8.15 -14.65 -10.26
C ALA A 27 -6.78 -13.97 -10.12
N GLU A 28 -6.57 -12.88 -10.85
CA GLU A 28 -5.36 -12.07 -10.69
C GLU A 28 -5.30 -11.58 -9.23
N VAL A 29 -4.12 -11.56 -8.63
CA VAL A 29 -3.94 -11.23 -7.19
C VAL A 29 -4.43 -9.81 -6.84
N TYR A 30 -4.60 -8.95 -7.84
CA TYR A 30 -5.06 -7.57 -7.72
C TYR A 30 -6.51 -7.35 -8.17
N GLU A 31 -7.28 -8.40 -8.51
CA GLU A 31 -8.64 -8.28 -9.07
C GLU A 31 -9.56 -7.41 -8.20
N LYS A 32 -9.52 -7.58 -6.88
CA LYS A 32 -10.31 -6.78 -5.93
C LYS A 32 -10.06 -5.26 -6.03
N TRP A 33 -8.84 -4.87 -6.37
CA TRP A 33 -8.38 -3.47 -6.35
C TRP A 33 -8.07 -2.94 -7.74
N GLN A 34 -8.52 -3.64 -8.79
CA GLN A 34 -8.24 -3.27 -10.18
C GLN A 34 -8.67 -1.82 -10.49
N ASP A 35 -9.80 -1.39 -9.94
CA ASP A 35 -10.42 -0.08 -10.21
C ASP A 35 -10.11 0.98 -9.14
N TRP A 36 -9.28 0.66 -8.15
CA TRP A 36 -8.98 1.60 -7.06
C TRP A 36 -8.00 2.68 -7.50
N HIS A 37 -8.20 3.91 -7.06
CA HIS A 37 -7.20 4.97 -7.22
C HIS A 37 -6.27 5.02 -6.01
N ALA A 38 -5.05 5.51 -6.23
CA ALA A 38 -4.14 5.80 -5.12
C ALA A 38 -4.76 6.85 -4.20
N SER A 39 -4.55 6.69 -2.91
CA SER A 39 -5.10 7.60 -1.92
C SER A 39 -4.44 8.98 -2.00
N GLU A 40 -5.21 10.01 -1.70
CA GLU A 40 -4.81 11.41 -1.75
C GLU A 40 -5.15 12.15 -0.46
N ILE A 41 -4.26 13.07 -0.06
CA ILE A 41 -4.54 14.02 1.01
C ILE A 41 -5.19 15.25 0.38
N SER A 42 -6.43 15.51 0.77
CA SER A 42 -7.25 16.57 0.20
C SER A 42 -6.88 17.96 0.73
N HIS A 43 -7.21 18.99 -0.05
CA HIS A 43 -7.12 20.39 0.35
C HIS A 43 -8.53 20.99 0.46
N HIS A 44 -8.92 21.53 1.62
CA HIS A 44 -10.27 22.08 1.84
C HIS A 44 -10.38 23.60 1.57
N GLY A 45 -9.44 24.15 0.79
CA GLY A 45 -9.49 25.53 0.30
C GLY A 45 -9.16 26.62 1.33
N LYS A 46 -8.52 26.29 2.46
CA LYS A 46 -8.12 27.28 3.48
C LYS A 46 -6.63 27.22 3.79
N MET A 47 -6.10 28.34 4.28
CA MET A 47 -4.67 28.55 4.60
C MET A 47 -4.07 27.49 5.53
N CYS A 48 -4.85 26.89 6.44
CA CYS A 48 -4.32 25.87 7.34
C CYS A 48 -3.80 24.62 6.60
N CYS A 49 -4.33 24.29 5.42
CA CYS A 49 -3.82 23.19 4.61
C CYS A 49 -2.52 23.56 3.89
N GLU A 50 -2.41 24.79 3.39
CA GLU A 50 -1.15 25.30 2.82
C GLU A 50 -0.03 25.32 3.87
N ILE A 51 -0.32 25.84 5.07
CA ILE A 51 0.63 25.82 6.20
C ILE A 51 1.06 24.40 6.54
N ALA A 52 0.13 23.44 6.53
CA ALA A 52 0.45 22.04 6.83
C ALA A 52 1.34 21.41 5.75
N ARG A 53 1.06 21.70 4.47
CA ARG A 53 1.90 21.25 3.36
C ARG A 53 3.30 21.86 3.43
N GLU A 54 3.40 23.15 3.69
CA GLU A 54 4.69 23.85 3.86
C GLU A 54 5.46 23.31 5.08
N TRP A 55 4.76 23.00 6.18
CA TRP A 55 5.39 22.37 7.33
C TRP A 55 6.02 21.02 6.98
N ILE A 56 5.36 20.18 6.16
CA ILE A 56 5.94 18.91 5.68
C ILE A 56 7.21 19.14 4.87
N THR A 57 7.18 20.06 3.90
CA THR A 57 8.33 20.31 3.02
C THR A 57 9.50 20.97 3.74
N SER A 58 9.23 21.94 4.62
CA SER A 58 10.24 22.59 5.46
C SER A 58 10.84 21.65 6.51
N THR A 59 10.03 20.77 7.10
CA THR A 59 10.52 19.73 8.02
C THR A 59 11.43 18.77 7.28
N ASP A 60 11.00 18.31 6.10
CA ASP A 60 11.80 17.41 5.30
C ASP A 60 13.15 18.01 4.87
N PHE A 61 13.16 19.27 4.44
CA PHE A 61 14.40 19.97 4.10
C PHE A 61 15.39 19.98 5.29
N SER A 62 14.88 20.20 6.50
CA SER A 62 15.68 20.19 7.73
C SER A 62 16.19 18.79 8.07
N GLU A 63 15.32 17.77 7.99
CA GLU A 63 15.63 16.37 8.28
C GLU A 63 16.57 15.75 7.23
N LEU A 64 16.55 16.23 5.99
CA LEU A 64 17.45 15.77 4.95
C LEU A 64 18.91 16.10 5.28
N GLY A 65 19.16 17.24 5.95
CA GLY A 65 20.47 17.56 6.53
C GLY A 65 21.64 17.55 5.53
N GLY A 66 21.38 17.86 4.26
CA GLY A 66 22.39 17.83 3.18
C GLY A 66 22.67 16.44 2.59
N ALA A 67 21.93 15.40 2.99
CA ALA A 67 21.99 14.10 2.33
C ALA A 67 21.44 14.17 0.89
N SER A 68 21.65 13.10 0.12
CA SER A 68 21.14 13.01 -1.26
C SER A 68 19.63 13.20 -1.31
N ILE A 69 19.13 14.00 -2.26
CA ILE A 69 17.70 14.24 -2.50
C ILE A 69 16.92 12.94 -2.77
N LEU A 70 17.62 11.88 -3.22
CA LEU A 70 17.05 10.55 -3.48
C LEU A 70 16.96 9.68 -2.21
N THR A 71 17.38 10.18 -1.04
CA THR A 71 17.28 9.46 0.23
C THR A 71 15.81 9.37 0.67
N GLY A 72 15.34 8.20 1.09
CA GLY A 72 13.96 8.05 1.54
C GLY A 72 13.66 8.89 2.79
N PRO A 73 12.48 9.55 2.91
CA PRO A 73 12.12 10.37 4.07
C PRO A 73 11.79 9.53 5.31
N ARG A 74 12.83 8.95 5.92
CA ARG A 74 12.71 8.08 7.10
C ARG A 74 12.04 8.76 8.30
N TRP A 75 12.17 10.07 8.41
CA TRP A 75 11.54 10.85 9.47
C TRP A 75 10.01 10.71 9.48
N LEU A 76 9.36 10.45 8.32
CA LEU A 76 7.92 10.21 8.26
C LEU A 76 7.52 9.01 9.14
N ARG A 77 8.31 7.92 9.09
CA ARG A 77 8.03 6.72 9.88
C ARG A 77 8.33 6.90 11.37
N LEU A 78 9.25 7.81 11.69
CA LEU A 78 9.54 8.21 13.08
C LEU A 78 8.46 9.14 13.63
N LYS A 79 7.85 9.98 12.77
CA LYS A 79 6.83 10.95 13.15
C LYS A 79 5.44 10.33 13.30
N PHE A 80 5.08 9.40 12.42
CA PHE A 80 3.75 8.82 12.34
C PHE A 80 3.79 7.31 12.58
N ASN A 81 2.87 6.83 13.42
CA ASN A 81 2.57 5.41 13.54
C ASN A 81 1.82 4.95 12.30
N TRP A 82 2.05 3.70 11.91
CA TRP A 82 1.24 3.06 10.88
C TRP A 82 -0.06 2.51 11.48
N GLY A 83 -1.18 2.79 10.81
CA GLY A 83 -2.52 2.32 11.15
C GLY A 83 -3.56 3.04 10.28
N ALA A 84 -4.83 2.66 10.30
CA ALA A 84 -5.76 3.21 9.31
C ALA A 84 -6.00 4.72 9.40
N SER A 85 -6.38 5.30 8.27
CA SER A 85 -6.90 6.66 8.15
C SER A 85 -8.32 6.65 7.58
N SER A 86 -9.13 7.61 8.02
CA SER A 86 -10.42 7.89 7.40
C SER A 86 -10.21 8.86 6.25
N PHE A 87 -10.66 8.49 5.05
CA PHE A 87 -10.66 9.37 3.87
C PHE A 87 -12.05 9.98 3.62
N PRO A 88 -12.13 11.23 3.12
CA PRO A 88 -11.01 12.12 2.79
C PRO A 88 -10.30 12.62 4.06
N ILE A 89 -8.97 12.66 4.03
CA ILE A 89 -8.15 13.30 5.06
C ILE A 89 -7.59 14.60 4.50
N TYR A 90 -7.70 15.69 5.25
CA TYR A 90 -7.17 16.97 4.81
C TYR A 90 -5.73 17.21 5.30
N TRP A 91 -4.96 18.02 4.57
CA TRP A 91 -3.56 18.34 4.93
C TRP A 91 -3.38 18.79 6.37
N CYS A 92 -4.23 19.72 6.84
CA CYS A 92 -4.15 20.25 8.20
C CYS A 92 -4.47 19.19 9.28
N GLU A 93 -5.21 18.14 8.94
CA GLU A 93 -5.52 17.03 9.83
C GLU A 93 -4.41 15.98 9.80
N ALA A 94 -3.92 15.63 8.61
CA ALA A 94 -2.89 14.63 8.40
C ALA A 94 -1.64 14.91 9.24
N VAL A 95 -1.14 16.15 9.20
CA VAL A 95 0.08 16.54 9.93
C VAL A 95 -0.09 16.57 11.46
N ARG A 96 -1.35 16.60 11.94
CA ARG A 96 -1.68 16.62 13.37
C ARG A 96 -1.97 15.23 13.93
N LYS A 97 -2.27 14.24 13.08
CA LYS A 97 -2.49 12.86 13.51
C LYS A 97 -1.20 12.23 14.01
N LYS A 98 -1.34 11.29 14.94
CA LYS A 98 -0.24 10.41 15.37
C LYS A 98 -0.14 9.14 14.52
N THR A 99 -1.22 8.76 13.86
CA THR A 99 -1.35 7.53 13.08
C THR A 99 -1.86 7.86 11.69
N LEU A 100 -1.20 7.32 10.68
CA LEU A 100 -1.55 7.44 9.26
C LEU A 100 -1.40 6.08 8.58
N ASP A 101 -2.20 5.85 7.54
CA ASP A 101 -2.10 4.60 6.77
C ASP A 101 -1.06 4.70 5.65
N CYS A 102 -0.86 3.60 4.93
CA CYS A 102 0.10 3.55 3.84
C CYS A 102 -0.24 4.54 2.72
N GLY A 103 -1.53 4.78 2.44
CA GLY A 103 -1.97 5.75 1.44
C GLY A 103 -1.57 7.18 1.79
N ALA A 104 -1.92 7.63 3.00
CA ALA A 104 -1.55 8.95 3.49
C ALA A 104 -0.03 9.12 3.62
N LEU A 105 0.68 8.13 4.18
CA LEU A 105 2.14 8.17 4.30
C LEU A 105 2.83 8.23 2.93
N ALA A 106 2.34 7.48 1.96
CA ALA A 106 2.86 7.49 0.61
C ALA A 106 2.60 8.85 -0.07
N ALA A 107 1.44 9.47 0.14
CA ALA A 107 1.13 10.80 -0.39
C ALA A 107 2.04 11.89 0.21
N LEU A 108 2.35 11.80 1.51
CA LEU A 108 3.36 12.65 2.15
C LEU A 108 4.74 12.44 1.54
N ALA A 109 5.18 11.19 1.36
CA ALA A 109 6.47 10.88 0.74
C ALA A 109 6.58 11.41 -0.70
N SER A 110 5.52 11.27 -1.50
CA SER A 110 5.46 11.82 -2.87
C SER A 110 5.56 13.35 -2.86
N THR A 111 4.89 14.01 -1.91
CA THR A 111 4.98 15.47 -1.75
C THR A 111 6.40 15.91 -1.39
N VAL A 112 7.05 15.17 -0.49
CA VAL A 112 8.45 15.39 -0.12
C VAL A 112 9.38 15.26 -1.32
N PHE A 113 9.31 14.16 -2.06
CA PHE A 113 10.16 13.97 -3.25
C PHE A 113 9.91 15.04 -4.31
N THR A 114 8.65 15.43 -4.51
CA THR A 114 8.29 16.54 -5.41
C THR A 114 8.94 17.85 -4.99
N ALA A 115 8.90 18.20 -3.69
CA ALA A 115 9.51 19.42 -3.18
C ALA A 115 11.05 19.43 -3.32
N ARG A 116 11.67 18.25 -3.33
CA ARG A 116 13.11 18.09 -3.61
C ARG A 116 13.45 18.13 -5.10
N GLY A 117 12.47 18.29 -5.99
CA GLY A 117 12.67 18.24 -7.44
C GLY A 117 12.89 16.82 -8.00
N VAL A 118 12.56 15.78 -7.24
CA VAL A 118 12.71 14.38 -7.66
C VAL A 118 11.45 13.95 -8.41
N LYS A 119 11.63 13.43 -9.63
CA LYS A 119 10.55 12.82 -10.40
C LYS A 119 10.07 11.56 -9.69
N ASN A 120 8.80 11.58 -9.29
CA ASN A 120 8.22 10.55 -8.44
C ASN A 120 6.76 10.28 -8.83
N TYR A 121 6.26 9.13 -8.38
CA TYR A 121 4.97 8.59 -8.76
C TYR A 121 4.29 7.95 -7.56
N ARG A 122 2.95 7.91 -7.57
CA ARG A 122 2.19 7.12 -6.61
C ARG A 122 2.27 5.65 -7.04
N LEU A 123 2.50 4.76 -6.08
CA LEU A 123 2.59 3.33 -6.34
C LEU A 123 1.51 2.61 -5.53
N GLN A 124 0.81 1.70 -6.18
CA GLN A 124 -0.10 0.75 -5.57
C GLN A 124 0.53 -0.65 -5.65
N MET A 125 0.30 -1.45 -4.63
CA MET A 125 0.94 -2.73 -4.42
C MET A 125 -0.09 -3.74 -3.90
N VAL A 126 0.13 -5.02 -4.23
CA VAL A 126 -0.50 -6.14 -3.54
C VAL A 126 0.59 -6.92 -2.83
N GLN A 127 0.44 -7.06 -1.52
CA GLN A 127 1.37 -7.80 -0.68
C GLN A 127 0.71 -9.02 -0.05
N ARG A 128 1.49 -10.09 0.13
CA ARG A 128 1.06 -11.29 0.86
C ARG A 128 1.43 -11.19 2.34
N TYR A 129 0.50 -11.53 3.20
CA TYR A 129 0.67 -11.67 4.63
C TYR A 129 0.02 -12.98 5.11
N SER A 130 0.17 -13.32 6.39
CA SER A 130 -0.58 -14.45 6.94
C SER A 130 -2.02 -14.04 7.25
N GLU A 131 -2.97 -14.97 7.10
CA GLU A 131 -4.37 -14.76 7.52
C GLU A 131 -4.47 -14.38 9.02
N ALA A 132 -3.56 -14.90 9.83
CA ALA A 132 -3.46 -14.55 11.25
C ALA A 132 -3.15 -13.05 11.44
N SER A 133 -2.23 -12.49 10.65
CA SER A 133 -1.89 -11.07 10.71
C SER A 133 -3.02 -10.19 10.21
N THR A 134 -3.65 -10.53 9.08
CA THR A 134 -4.78 -9.74 8.55
C THR A 134 -5.98 -9.78 9.50
N SER A 135 -6.25 -10.93 10.13
CA SER A 135 -7.26 -11.07 11.18
C SER A 135 -6.91 -10.30 12.46
N GLN A 136 -5.64 -10.27 12.86
CA GLN A 136 -5.22 -9.49 14.02
C GLN A 136 -5.41 -7.99 13.76
N TRP A 137 -5.03 -7.49 12.58
CA TRP A 137 -5.18 -6.09 12.24
C TRP A 137 -6.64 -5.67 12.21
N SER A 138 -7.51 -6.46 11.56
CA SER A 138 -8.95 -6.16 11.50
C SER A 138 -9.58 -6.06 12.88
N ASN A 139 -9.21 -6.97 13.79
CA ASN A 139 -9.69 -6.95 15.17
C ASN A 139 -9.11 -5.77 15.98
N SER A 140 -7.83 -5.43 15.77
CA SER A 140 -7.13 -4.44 16.59
C SER A 140 -7.57 -3.00 16.33
N TRP A 141 -8.05 -2.70 15.12
CA TRP A 141 -8.38 -1.33 14.74
C TRP A 141 -9.85 -0.97 15.03
N ASN A 142 -10.66 -1.90 15.56
CA ASN A 142 -12.10 -1.72 15.85
C ASN A 142 -12.86 -1.12 14.65
N GLU A 143 -12.50 -1.56 13.46
CA GLU A 143 -12.85 -0.90 12.21
C GLU A 143 -14.19 -1.34 11.64
N THR A 144 -14.85 -0.42 10.93
CA THR A 144 -15.99 -0.77 10.09
C THR A 144 -15.52 -1.59 8.90
N SER A 145 -16.42 -2.38 8.31
CA SER A 145 -16.14 -3.15 7.08
C SER A 145 -15.61 -2.28 5.94
N GLU A 146 -16.01 -1.02 5.89
CA GLU A 146 -15.55 -0.01 4.92
C GLU A 146 -14.09 0.37 5.11
N GLN A 147 -13.57 0.30 6.34
CA GLN A 147 -12.17 0.59 6.62
C GLN A 147 -11.28 -0.64 6.33
N LEU A 148 -11.81 -1.86 6.33
CA LEU A 148 -11.06 -3.10 6.04
C LEU A 148 -11.00 -3.48 4.55
N ARG A 149 -11.56 -2.64 3.66
CA ARG A 149 -11.66 -2.92 2.22
C ARG A 149 -10.31 -3.22 1.54
N TRP A 150 -9.21 -2.77 2.13
CA TRP A 150 -7.83 -2.97 1.63
C TRP A 150 -7.27 -4.36 1.96
N MET A 151 -8.00 -5.21 2.69
CA MET A 151 -7.61 -6.60 2.98
C MET A 151 -8.45 -7.61 2.21
N ASN A 152 -7.88 -8.73 1.79
CA ASN A 152 -8.57 -9.85 1.16
C ASN A 152 -7.86 -11.16 1.52
N ASN A 153 -8.32 -11.86 2.56
CA ASN A 153 -7.68 -13.06 3.10
C ASN A 153 -6.21 -12.82 3.48
N ASP A 154 -5.28 -13.42 2.74
CA ASP A 154 -3.82 -13.29 2.88
C ASP A 154 -3.24 -12.12 2.04
N LEU A 155 -4.08 -11.39 1.29
CA LEU A 155 -3.67 -10.30 0.42
C LEU A 155 -4.01 -8.94 1.00
N ILE A 156 -3.09 -8.00 0.84
CA ILE A 156 -3.20 -6.63 1.31
C ILE A 156 -2.92 -5.67 0.16
N TYR A 157 -3.86 -4.75 -0.08
CA TYR A 157 -3.60 -3.54 -0.85
C TYR A 157 -2.72 -2.60 -0.03
N HIS A 158 -1.64 -2.15 -0.65
CA HIS A 158 -0.66 -1.29 -0.03
C HIS A 158 -0.26 -0.15 -0.95
N GLU A 159 0.15 0.98 -0.39
CA GLU A 159 0.59 2.14 -1.17
C GLU A 159 2.01 2.57 -0.80
N GLY A 160 2.74 3.04 -1.80
CA GLY A 160 4.10 3.52 -1.69
C GLY A 160 4.36 4.69 -2.64
N CYS A 161 5.63 5.07 -2.74
CA CYS A 161 6.08 6.07 -3.69
C CYS A 161 7.23 5.51 -4.52
N ALA A 162 7.17 5.65 -5.83
CA ALA A 162 8.29 5.35 -6.69
C ALA A 162 9.04 6.63 -7.07
N ILE A 163 10.37 6.57 -7.16
CA ILE A 163 11.21 7.64 -7.69
C ILE A 163 11.97 7.13 -8.91
N GLU A 164 12.22 8.01 -9.88
CA GLU A 164 13.07 7.69 -11.03
C GLU A 164 14.55 7.79 -10.65
N ALA A 165 15.30 6.71 -10.87
CA ALA A 165 16.73 6.61 -10.59
C ALA A 165 17.61 6.92 -11.82
N GLY A 166 17.03 6.90 -13.02
CA GLY A 166 17.68 7.16 -14.31
C GLY A 166 17.18 6.18 -15.37
N ASP A 167 17.16 6.60 -16.64
CA ASP A 167 16.86 5.74 -17.80
C ASP A 167 15.57 4.87 -17.69
N GLY A 168 14.54 5.39 -17.01
CA GLY A 168 13.28 4.67 -16.77
C GLY A 168 13.34 3.62 -15.65
N GLU A 169 14.48 3.44 -14.99
CA GLU A 169 14.59 2.67 -13.76
C GLU A 169 13.96 3.43 -12.60
N ILE A 170 13.18 2.71 -11.79
CA ILE A 170 12.59 3.24 -10.57
C ILE A 170 13.13 2.56 -9.33
N LYS A 171 13.02 3.27 -8.21
CA LYS A 171 13.14 2.72 -6.86
C LYS A 171 11.84 2.91 -6.11
N ILE A 172 11.42 1.88 -5.37
CA ILE A 172 10.17 1.88 -4.62
C ILE A 172 10.44 2.15 -3.14
N TRP A 173 9.87 3.23 -2.63
CA TRP A 173 9.88 3.62 -1.22
C TRP A 173 8.56 3.21 -0.54
N ASP A 174 8.67 2.41 0.50
CA ASP A 174 7.56 2.12 1.41
C ASP A 174 7.67 3.05 2.63
N ALA A 175 6.80 4.06 2.68
CA ALA A 175 6.79 5.04 3.76
C ALA A 175 6.25 4.48 5.09
N SER A 176 5.45 3.41 5.05
CA SER A 176 4.94 2.73 6.26
C SER A 176 5.99 1.85 6.94
N ALA A 177 6.94 1.33 6.16
CA ALA A 177 8.07 0.57 6.67
C ALA A 177 9.34 1.42 6.85
N GLY A 178 9.46 2.54 6.12
CA GLY A 178 10.63 3.42 6.17
C GLY A 178 11.85 2.86 5.42
N TRP A 179 11.63 2.07 4.37
CA TRP A 179 12.70 1.45 3.58
C TRP A 179 12.46 1.43 2.07
N TRP A 180 13.51 1.12 1.32
CA TRP A 180 13.41 0.79 -0.10
C TRP A 180 13.00 -0.67 -0.25
N VAL A 181 12.00 -0.93 -1.09
CA VAL A 181 11.52 -2.30 -1.36
C VAL A 181 12.51 -3.01 -2.30
N ASP A 182 12.86 -4.25 -1.95
CA ASP A 182 13.75 -5.10 -2.74
C ASP A 182 13.00 -5.76 -3.92
N PRO A 183 13.43 -5.56 -5.19
CA PRO A 183 12.83 -6.20 -6.36
C PRO A 183 12.90 -7.73 -6.37
N ASN A 184 13.69 -8.34 -5.50
CA ASN A 184 13.87 -9.79 -5.42
C ASN A 184 13.02 -10.46 -4.32
N SER A 185 12.28 -9.69 -3.52
CA SER A 185 11.41 -10.25 -2.48
C SER A 185 10.16 -10.88 -3.09
N LYS A 186 10.21 -12.20 -3.30
CA LYS A 186 9.20 -12.97 -4.05
C LYS A 186 8.25 -13.79 -3.19
N ASP A 187 8.60 -14.05 -1.94
CA ASP A 187 7.81 -14.96 -1.09
C ASP A 187 7.92 -14.61 0.40
N GLY A 188 7.01 -15.17 1.18
CA GLY A 188 6.90 -14.96 2.62
C GLY A 188 6.09 -13.73 3.01
N TYR A 189 6.30 -13.32 4.26
CA TYR A 189 5.57 -12.23 4.89
C TYR A 189 5.98 -10.87 4.29
N GLY A 190 5.01 -10.15 3.74
CA GLY A 190 5.24 -8.88 3.03
C GLY A 190 5.74 -9.04 1.59
N ALA A 191 5.68 -10.25 1.03
CA ALA A 191 6.06 -10.49 -0.37
C ALA A 191 5.23 -9.64 -1.32
N LEU A 192 5.88 -9.01 -2.30
CA LEU A 192 5.21 -8.16 -3.27
C LEU A 192 4.75 -9.02 -4.45
N LEU A 193 3.45 -9.07 -4.70
CA LEU A 193 2.86 -9.92 -5.74
C LEU A 193 2.51 -9.16 -7.01
N ALA A 194 2.04 -7.92 -6.88
CA ALA A 194 1.71 -7.07 -8.00
C ALA A 194 1.92 -5.60 -7.68
N ILE A 195 2.15 -4.80 -8.72
CA ILE A 195 2.31 -3.36 -8.63
C ILE A 195 1.55 -2.63 -9.73
N ARG A 196 1.20 -1.37 -9.47
CA ARG A 196 0.74 -0.40 -10.47
C ARG A 196 1.27 0.98 -10.13
N LEU A 197 1.89 1.64 -11.11
CA LEU A 197 2.20 3.07 -11.01
C LEU A 197 1.01 3.92 -11.44
N SER A 198 0.74 4.98 -10.69
CA SER A 198 -0.23 6.01 -11.04
C SER A 198 0.37 7.39 -10.82
N ALA A 199 0.21 8.26 -11.82
CA ALA A 199 0.52 9.68 -11.70
C ALA A 199 -0.15 10.42 -12.84
N PHE A 200 -0.89 11.49 -12.55
CA PHE A 200 -1.63 12.28 -13.54
C PHE A 200 -0.80 12.76 -14.74
N ASN A 201 0.52 12.88 -14.57
CA ASN A 201 1.44 13.37 -15.61
C ASN A 201 2.15 12.24 -16.38
N LEU A 202 1.83 10.97 -16.13
CA LEU A 202 2.41 9.86 -16.89
C LEU A 202 1.62 9.62 -18.17
N SER A 203 2.35 9.55 -19.29
CA SER A 203 1.81 9.00 -20.53
C SER A 203 1.28 7.57 -20.28
N PRO A 204 0.12 7.19 -20.83
CA PRO A 204 -0.37 5.82 -20.78
C PRO A 204 0.64 4.78 -21.30
N ASP A 205 1.55 5.20 -22.19
CA ASP A 205 2.57 4.34 -22.80
C ASP A 205 3.93 4.42 -22.08
N ALA A 206 4.01 5.10 -20.94
CA ALA A 206 5.22 5.15 -20.14
C ALA A 206 5.54 3.75 -19.58
N SER A 207 6.79 3.32 -19.74
CA SER A 207 7.27 2.01 -19.30
C SER A 207 8.44 2.20 -18.35
N PHE A 208 8.51 1.36 -17.32
CA PHE A 208 9.50 1.46 -16.26
C PHE A 208 10.16 0.11 -15.99
N THR A 209 11.35 0.17 -15.42
CA THR A 209 12.05 -1.00 -14.88
C THR A 209 12.21 -0.89 -13.36
N TRP A 210 12.16 -2.03 -12.69
CA TRP A 210 12.46 -2.16 -11.27
C TRP A 210 13.19 -3.48 -11.04
N GLY A 211 14.52 -3.42 -10.91
CA GLY A 211 15.36 -4.60 -10.99
C GLY A 211 15.17 -5.31 -12.34
N LYS A 212 14.74 -6.58 -12.31
CA LYS A 212 14.46 -7.37 -13.52
C LYS A 212 13.03 -7.21 -14.06
N HIS A 213 12.17 -6.51 -13.33
CA HIS A 213 10.76 -6.37 -13.68
C HIS A 213 10.57 -5.19 -14.63
N ARG A 214 9.68 -5.35 -15.60
CA ARG A 214 9.24 -4.28 -16.51
C ARG A 214 7.73 -4.19 -16.48
N PHE A 215 7.21 -2.97 -16.44
CA PHE A 215 5.78 -2.71 -16.35
C PHE A 215 5.44 -1.35 -16.95
N ASP A 216 4.19 -1.23 -17.38
CA ASP A 216 3.64 0.00 -17.95
C ASP A 216 2.92 0.80 -16.86
N ALA A 217 2.92 2.13 -17.00
CA ALA A 217 2.11 3.00 -16.18
C ALA A 217 0.63 2.59 -16.26
N TRP A 218 -0.12 2.84 -15.18
CA TRP A 218 -1.56 2.61 -15.10
C TRP A 218 -2.03 1.15 -15.24
N ARG A 219 -1.12 0.19 -15.42
CA ARG A 219 -1.43 -1.24 -15.50
C ARG A 219 -0.92 -1.98 -14.27
N TRP A 220 -1.75 -2.84 -13.73
CA TRP A 220 -1.30 -3.83 -12.75
C TRP A 220 -0.38 -4.83 -13.45
N THR A 221 0.75 -5.14 -12.83
CA THR A 221 1.73 -6.11 -13.29
C THR A 221 2.11 -7.03 -12.15
N ASN A 222 2.05 -8.35 -12.37
CA ASN A 222 2.55 -9.35 -11.43
C ASN A 222 4.08 -9.31 -11.35
N VAL A 223 4.64 -9.39 -10.14
CA VAL A 223 6.09 -9.27 -9.85
C VAL A 223 6.64 -10.40 -8.99
N ASN A 224 5.86 -11.48 -8.79
CA ASN A 224 6.27 -12.66 -8.03
C ASN A 224 7.25 -13.58 -8.79
#